data_AF-A0A523ZK61-F1
#
_entry.id   AF-A0A523ZK61-F1
#
_cell.length_a   1.000
_cell.length_b   1.000
_cell.length_c   1.000
_cell.angle_alpha   90.00
_cell.angle_beta   90.00
_cell.angle_gamma   90.00
#
_symmetry.space_group_name_H-M   'P 1'
#
loop_
_entity.id
_entity.type
_entity.pdbx_description
1 polymer ?
#
loop_
_entity_poly.entity_id
_entity_poly.type
_entity_poly.pdbx_seq_one_letter_code
_entity_poly.pdbx_strand_id
1 'polypeptide(L)'
;GADKDRFEKESSFCILCGLCVRYCAEIKKKNAIGYVDCGARREIRFIPEIAAKECINCKECFPLCPTSFLQAAFVLTESLAFSTDSSQTALMK
;
A
#
# COMPACT_ATOMS: atom_id res chain seq x y z
N GLY A 1 -7.91 -35.21 -4.88
CA GLY A 1 -6.64 -34.54 -5.26
C GLY A 1 -6.83 -33.04 -5.20
N ALA A 2 -5.77 -32.24 -5.22
CA ALA A 2 -5.87 -30.79 -5.30
C ALA A 2 -6.35 -30.38 -6.72
N ASP A 3 -7.50 -29.73 -6.80
CA ASP A 3 -8.03 -29.15 -8.04
C ASP A 3 -7.25 -27.88 -8.41
N LYS A 4 -6.75 -27.82 -9.64
CA LYS A 4 -5.93 -26.70 -10.15
C LYS A 4 -6.76 -25.44 -10.39
N ASP A 5 -8.06 -25.59 -10.58
CA ASP A 5 -9.00 -24.50 -10.88
C ASP A 5 -9.84 -24.12 -9.65
N ARG A 6 -9.45 -24.61 -8.46
CA ARG A 6 -10.12 -24.30 -7.18
C ARG A 6 -10.10 -22.80 -6.83
N PHE A 7 -9.11 -22.05 -7.31
CA PHE A 7 -8.93 -20.63 -7.00
C PHE A 7 -8.83 -19.82 -8.29
N GLU A 8 -9.37 -18.61 -8.26
CA GLU A 8 -9.23 -17.63 -9.34
C GLU A 8 -7.74 -17.26 -9.53
N LYS A 9 -7.33 -17.13 -10.78
CA LYS A 9 -5.95 -16.71 -11.12
C LYS A 9 -5.87 -15.19 -11.02
N GLU A 10 -5.28 -14.72 -9.93
CA GLU A 10 -5.00 -13.29 -9.73
C GLU A 10 -3.58 -12.95 -10.22
N SER A 11 -3.44 -11.96 -11.10
CA SER A 11 -2.13 -11.49 -11.54
C SER A 11 -1.57 -10.44 -10.57
N SER A 12 -1.27 -10.88 -9.35
CA SER A 12 -0.61 -10.04 -8.34
C SER A 12 0.91 -10.28 -8.38
N PHE A 13 1.69 -9.20 -8.50
CA PHE A 13 3.15 -9.26 -8.36
C PHE A 13 3.60 -9.23 -6.88
N CYS A 14 2.68 -9.08 -5.93
CA CYS A 14 3.01 -9.11 -4.51
C CYS A 14 3.20 -10.56 -4.05
N ILE A 15 4.41 -10.90 -3.61
CA ILE A 15 4.71 -12.23 -3.02
C ILE A 15 4.44 -12.29 -1.52
N LEU A 16 3.74 -11.29 -0.96
CA LEU A 16 3.33 -11.20 0.45
C LEU A 16 4.47 -11.34 1.48
N CYS A 17 5.72 -11.00 1.13
CA CYS A 17 6.90 -11.12 2.01
C CYS A 17 6.84 -10.31 3.32
N GLY A 18 5.97 -9.30 3.39
CA GLY A 18 5.72 -8.52 4.61
C GLY A 18 6.82 -7.56 5.04
N LEU A 19 7.84 -7.33 4.20
CA LEU A 19 8.92 -6.40 4.51
C LEU A 19 8.42 -4.97 4.66
N CYS A 20 7.54 -4.51 3.76
CA CYS A 20 6.99 -3.15 3.82
C CYS A 20 6.09 -2.92 5.04
N VAL A 21 5.21 -3.88 5.33
CA VAL A 21 4.29 -3.83 6.48
C VAL A 21 5.09 -3.80 7.79
N ARG A 22 6.04 -4.73 7.98
CA ARG A 22 6.89 -4.77 9.16
C ARG A 22 7.74 -3.52 9.30
N TYR A 23 8.38 -3.06 8.23
CA TYR A 23 9.17 -1.83 8.28
C TYR A 23 8.33 -0.62 8.71
N CYS A 24 7.12 -0.49 8.17
CA CYS A 24 6.22 0.61 8.49
C CYS A 24 5.74 0.56 9.96
N ALA A 25 5.49 -0.64 10.49
CA ALA A 25 5.02 -0.84 11.85
C ALA A 25 6.14 -0.78 12.89
N GLU A 26 7.26 -1.46 12.64
CA GLU A 26 8.32 -1.68 13.63
C GLU A 26 9.38 -0.57 13.59
N ILE A 27 9.83 -0.17 12.40
CA ILE A 27 10.90 0.82 12.23
C ILE A 27 10.33 2.24 12.24
N LYS A 28 9.31 2.49 11.41
CA LYS A 28 8.72 3.83 11.30
C LYS A 28 7.64 4.12 12.34
N LYS A 29 7.02 3.08 12.90
CA LYS A 29 5.91 3.19 13.86
C LYS A 29 4.76 4.07 13.36
N LYS A 30 4.52 4.06 12.04
CA LYS A 30 3.46 4.84 11.39
C LYS A 30 2.23 4.01 11.04
N ASN A 31 2.40 2.69 10.83
CA ASN A 31 1.31 1.78 10.47
C ASN A 31 0.50 2.24 9.25
N ALA A 32 1.14 2.91 8.29
CA ALA A 32 0.50 3.40 7.07
C ALA A 32 0.21 2.30 6.05
N ILE A 33 0.82 1.11 6.21
CA ILE A 33 0.67 -0.04 5.31
C ILE A 33 0.25 -1.25 6.14
N GLY A 34 -0.77 -1.96 5.69
CA GLY A 34 -1.27 -3.18 6.35
C GLY A 34 -1.65 -4.25 5.35
N TYR A 35 -1.99 -5.43 5.88
CA TYR A 35 -2.66 -6.47 5.12
C TYR A 35 -4.17 -6.30 5.21
N VAL A 36 -4.86 -6.51 4.11
CA VAL A 36 -6.32 -6.64 4.05
C VAL A 36 -6.68 -8.00 3.47
N ASP A 37 -7.93 -8.41 3.68
CA ASP A 37 -8.44 -9.73 3.29
C ASP A 37 -7.68 -10.93 3.88
N CYS A 38 -8.06 -12.14 3.46
CA CYS A 38 -7.59 -13.40 4.02
C CYS A 38 -7.37 -14.47 2.94
N GLY A 39 -6.54 -15.46 3.25
CA GLY A 39 -6.27 -16.58 2.36
C GLY A 39 -5.69 -16.15 1.02
N ALA A 40 -6.25 -16.66 -0.08
CA ALA A 40 -5.80 -16.37 -1.43
C ALA A 40 -6.03 -14.91 -1.89
N ARG A 41 -6.93 -14.17 -1.22
CA ARG A 41 -7.24 -12.77 -1.54
C ARG A 41 -6.46 -11.75 -0.73
N ARG A 42 -5.56 -12.22 0.16
CA ARG A 42 -4.79 -11.33 1.03
C ARG A 42 -3.89 -10.43 0.19
N GLU A 43 -3.99 -9.12 0.40
CA GLU A 43 -3.18 -8.12 -0.29
C GLU A 43 -2.62 -7.10 0.72
N ILE A 44 -1.64 -6.30 0.27
CA ILE A 44 -1.19 -5.13 1.02
C ILE A 44 -1.99 -3.92 0.56
N ARG A 45 -2.33 -3.03 1.50
CA ARG A 45 -2.89 -1.71 1.17
C ARG A 45 -2.25 -0.62 2.02
N PHE A 46 -2.25 0.58 1.46
CA PHE A 46 -2.01 1.80 2.19
C PHE A 46 -3.30 2.26 2.85
N ILE A 47 -3.21 2.75 4.09
CA ILE A 47 -4.30 3.46 4.77
C ILE A 47 -4.25 4.91 4.28
N PRO A 48 -5.19 5.37 3.43
CA PRO A 48 -5.02 6.63 2.71
C PRO A 48 -4.79 7.84 3.62
N GLU A 49 -5.48 7.92 4.75
CA GLU A 49 -5.42 9.05 5.68
C GLU A 49 -4.04 9.20 6.33
N ILE A 50 -3.34 8.08 6.55
CA ILE A 50 -1.99 8.04 7.13
C ILE A 50 -0.96 8.19 6.01
N ALA A 51 -1.16 7.48 4.90
CA ALA A 51 -0.24 7.45 3.78
C ALA A 51 -0.10 8.83 3.10
N ALA A 52 -1.20 9.58 2.97
CA ALA A 52 -1.15 10.95 2.43
C ALA A 52 -0.27 11.89 3.27
N LYS A 53 -0.24 11.69 4.60
CA LYS A 53 0.53 12.54 5.52
C LYS A 53 1.98 12.10 5.64
N GLU A 54 2.24 10.79 5.61
CA GLU A 54 3.52 10.22 6.01
C GLU A 54 4.31 9.65 4.83
N CYS A 55 3.64 8.99 3.88
CA CYS A 55 4.31 8.20 2.85
C CYS A 55 4.79 9.04 1.66
N ILE A 56 4.29 10.26 1.45
CA ILE A 56 4.76 11.16 0.37
C ILE A 56 6.26 11.46 0.53
N ASN A 57 6.71 11.68 1.77
CA ASN A 57 8.09 12.06 2.07
C ASN A 57 8.93 10.87 2.56
N CYS A 58 8.34 9.89 3.23
CA CYS A 58 9.09 8.77 3.79
C CYS A 58 9.63 7.84 2.70
N LYS A 59 8.78 7.06 2.02
CA LYS A 59 9.13 6.10 0.94
C LYS A 59 10.28 5.11 1.22
N GLU A 60 10.80 5.04 2.44
CA GLU A 60 12.00 4.23 2.77
C GLU A 60 11.80 2.71 2.66
N CYS A 61 10.56 2.22 2.66
CA CYS A 61 10.26 0.81 2.44
C CYS A 61 10.19 0.40 0.96
N PHE A 62 10.25 1.36 0.02
CA PHE A 62 10.20 1.08 -1.42
C PHE A 62 11.35 0.19 -1.91
N PRO A 63 12.63 0.49 -1.59
CA PRO A 63 13.74 -0.39 -1.98
C PRO A 63 13.71 -1.77 -1.30
N LEU A 64 12.92 -1.95 -0.24
CA LEU A 64 12.75 -3.24 0.43
C LEU A 64 11.77 -4.16 -0.29
N CYS A 65 10.96 -3.64 -1.22
CA CYS A 65 10.00 -4.45 -1.96
C CYS A 65 10.71 -5.19 -3.11
N PRO A 66 10.81 -6.54 -3.06
CA PRO A 66 11.57 -7.29 -4.06
C PRO A 66 10.90 -7.32 -5.45
N THR A 67 9.60 -7.03 -5.53
CA THR A 67 8.83 -7.13 -6.78
C THR A 67 8.35 -5.78 -7.30
N SER A 68 8.74 -4.67 -6.64
CA SER A 68 8.25 -3.31 -6.94
C SER A 68 6.73 -3.09 -6.84
N PHE A 69 5.98 -4.08 -6.36
CA PHE A 69 4.52 -3.99 -6.21
C PHE A 69 4.11 -2.83 -5.29
N LEU A 70 4.89 -2.57 -4.25
CA LEU A 70 4.59 -1.52 -3.26
C LEU A 70 4.51 -0.13 -3.89
N GLN A 71 5.41 0.16 -4.84
CA GLN A 71 5.46 1.42 -5.57
C GLN A 71 4.21 1.60 -6.42
N ALA A 72 3.80 0.56 -7.15
CA ALA A 72 2.58 0.58 -7.95
C ALA A 72 1.33 0.77 -7.07
N ALA A 73 1.24 0.05 -5.94
CA ALA A 73 0.15 0.18 -4.99
C ALA A 73 0.07 1.59 -4.36
N PHE A 74 1.23 2.23 -4.13
CA PHE A 74 1.26 3.61 -3.63
C PHE A 74 0.69 4.59 -4.65
N VAL A 75 1.15 4.55 -5.91
CA VAL A 75 0.66 5.44 -6.98
C VAL A 75 -0.83 5.24 -7.23
N LEU A 76 -1.30 3.99 -7.19
CA LEU A 76 -2.72 3.68 -7.30
C LEU A 76 -3.52 4.30 -6.14
N THR A 77 -3.04 4.14 -4.91
CA THR A 77 -3.70 4.71 -3.72
C THR A 77 -3.72 6.24 -3.79
N GLU A 78 -2.60 6.86 -4.19
CA GLU A 78 -2.49 8.30 -4.36
C GLU A 78 -3.52 8.82 -5.37
N SER A 79 -3.60 8.18 -6.54
CA SER A 79 -4.52 8.57 -7.61
C SER A 79 -5.99 8.43 -7.22
N LEU A 80 -6.33 7.38 -6.47
CA LEU A 80 -7.71 7.10 -6.08
C LEU A 80 -8.17 7.85 -4.83
N ALA A 81 -7.28 8.09 -3.87
CA ALA A 81 -7.67 8.45 -2.51
C ALA A 81 -7.06 9.77 -2.00
N PHE A 82 -5.97 10.29 -2.56
CA PHE A 82 -5.37 11.55 -2.06
C PHE A 82 -6.05 12.81 -2.65
N SER A 83 -7.10 12.61 -3.43
CA SER A 83 -7.89 13.70 -4.03
C SER A 83 -8.92 14.26 -3.04
N THR A 84 -8.49 15.07 -2.07
CA THR A 84 -9.24 16.21 -1.50
C THR A 84 -8.36 17.03 -0.53
N ASP A 85 -7.48 17.92 -1.04
CA ASP A 85 -7.24 19.21 -0.36
C ASP A 85 -6.50 20.29 -1.20
N SER A 86 -6.56 20.25 -2.54
CA SER A 86 -5.87 21.27 -3.35
C SER A 86 -6.72 22.50 -3.69
N SER A 87 -7.91 22.66 -3.07
CA SER A 87 -8.85 23.74 -3.41
C SER A 87 -9.09 24.78 -2.31
N GLN A 88 -8.40 24.76 -1.17
CA GLN A 88 -8.64 25.73 -0.09
C GLN A 88 -7.43 26.53 0.43
N THR A 89 -6.31 26.63 -0.31
CA THR A 89 -5.19 27.52 0.08
C THR A 89 -5.06 28.79 -0.78
N ALA A 90 -6.09 29.17 -1.55
CA ALA A 90 -6.07 30.37 -2.39
C ALA A 90 -7.04 31.50 -1.99
N LEU A 91 -7.70 31.43 -0.83
CA LEU A 91 -8.59 32.52 -0.38
C LEU A 91 -8.55 32.79 1.13
N MET A 92 -7.39 33.21 1.64
CA MET A 92 -7.32 34.07 2.83
C MET A 92 -6.23 35.12 2.57
N LYS A 93 -6.61 36.11 1.74
CA LYS A 93 -6.07 37.46 1.82
C LYS A 93 -6.85 38.23 2.88
#